data_AF-A0A392RAQ5-F1
#
_entry.id   AF-A0A392RAQ5-F1
#
_cell.length_a   1.000
_cell.length_b   1.000
_cell.length_c   1.000
_cell.angle_alpha   90.00
_cell.angle_beta   90.00
_cell.angle_gamma   90.00
#
_symmetry.space_group_name_H-M   'P 1'
#
loop_
_entity.id
_entity.type
_entity.pdbx_description
1 polymer ?
#
loop_
_entity_poly.entity_id
_entity_poly.type
_entity_poly.pdbx_seq_one_letter_code
_entity_poly.pdbx_strand_id
1 'polypeptide(L)'
;MLRKCPNHGFDELTQIHIFRNGLMQESKLLLDATAGGSLLSLSAADATAIIEKMALSDRQGEHNKTQRKPGILELDTSDAMLAQNKLLTNTVEELSKQMSKLITLQEGSGKA
;
A
#
# COMPACT_ATOMS: atom_id res chain seq x y z
N MET A 1 26.46 13.65 -7.49
CA MET A 1 27.03 12.41 -6.91
C MET A 1 27.67 12.78 -5.57
N LEU A 2 27.13 12.27 -4.45
CA LEU A 2 27.71 12.50 -3.13
C LEU A 2 29.04 11.74 -3.04
N ARG A 3 30.14 12.49 -2.93
CA ARG A 3 31.49 11.93 -2.74
C ARG A 3 31.53 11.21 -1.39
N LYS A 4 31.85 9.91 -1.39
CA LYS A 4 32.25 9.20 -0.17
C LYS A 4 33.57 9.82 0.31
N CYS A 5 33.55 10.52 1.44
CA CYS A 5 34.78 11.01 2.07
C CYS A 5 35.65 9.80 2.49
N PRO A 6 36.98 9.83 2.28
CA PRO A 6 37.78 8.61 2.27
C PRO A 6 38.06 7.96 3.63
N ASN A 7 37.61 8.51 4.75
CA ASN A 7 37.67 7.88 6.08
C ASN A 7 36.95 8.78 7.09
N HIS A 8 35.80 8.36 7.60
CA HIS A 8 35.09 9.08 8.67
C HIS A 8 35.27 8.40 10.03
N GLY A 9 36.44 7.79 10.30
CA GLY A 9 36.92 7.38 11.62
C GLY A 9 36.11 6.33 12.41
N PHE A 10 34.87 6.05 12.02
CA PHE A 10 33.95 5.17 12.72
C PHE A 10 33.54 4.04 11.79
N ASP A 11 33.63 2.81 12.29
CA ASP A 11 33.07 1.64 11.64
C ASP A 11 31.53 1.74 11.54
N GLU A 12 30.94 0.93 10.66
CA GLU A 12 29.50 0.99 10.36
C GLU A 12 28.63 0.77 11.59
N LEU A 13 29.02 -0.13 12.50
CA LEU A 13 28.26 -0.35 13.74
C LEU A 13 28.33 0.87 14.65
N THR A 14 29.50 1.51 14.76
CA THR A 14 29.62 2.75 15.53
C THR A 14 28.76 3.88 14.94
N GLN A 15 28.68 4.00 13.61
CA GLN A 15 27.80 4.96 12.97
C GLN A 15 26.32 4.70 13.28
N ILE A 16 25.90 3.44 13.26
CA ILE A 16 24.52 3.03 13.60
C ILE A 16 24.21 3.31 15.08
N HIS A 17 25.16 3.08 15.98
CA HIS A 17 25.03 3.42 17.40
C HIS A 17 24.83 4.92 17.60
N ILE A 18 25.66 5.75 16.97
CA ILE A 18 25.57 7.20 17.05
C ILE A 18 24.22 7.67 16.49
N PHE A 19 23.84 7.17 15.31
CA PHE A 19 22.56 7.46 14.69
C PHE A 19 21.40 7.15 15.63
N ARG A 20 21.30 5.90 16.13
CA ARG A 20 20.23 5.49 17.04
C ARG A 20 20.21 6.34 18.30
N ASN A 21 21.37 6.65 18.89
CA ASN A 21 21.44 7.45 20.11
C ASN A 21 20.99 8.90 19.90
N GLY A 22 21.20 9.46 18.72
CA GLY A 22 20.72 10.80 18.33
C GLY A 22 19.21 10.90 18.13
N LEU A 23 18.48 9.78 18.04
CA LEU A 23 17.02 9.79 17.87
C LEU A 23 16.27 10.08 19.18
N MET A 24 15.04 10.59 19.04
CA MET A 24 14.09 10.71 20.15
C MET A 24 13.67 9.31 20.65
N GLN A 25 13.23 9.23 21.91
CA GLN A 25 12.90 7.94 22.55
C GLN A 25 11.80 7.18 21.81
N GLU A 26 10.78 7.88 21.30
CA GLU A 26 9.71 7.27 20.52
C GLU A 26 10.23 6.63 19.22
N SER A 27 11.06 7.36 18.47
CA SER A 27 11.66 6.85 17.23
C SER A 27 12.59 5.66 17.50
N LYS A 28 13.32 5.64 18.62
CA LYS A 28 14.14 4.48 19.05
C LYS A 28 13.27 3.24 19.28
N LEU A 29 12.15 3.39 19.98
CA LEU A 29 11.24 2.28 20.26
C LEU A 29 10.61 1.74 18.97
N LEU A 30 10.18 2.62 18.07
CA LEU A 30 9.63 2.20 16.77
C LEU A 30 10.67 1.46 15.93
N LEU A 31 11.91 1.94 15.95
CA LEU A 31 13.02 1.32 15.23
C LEU A 31 13.34 -0.07 15.77
N ASP A 32 13.41 -0.24 17.09
CA ASP A 32 13.59 -1.55 17.73
C ASP A 32 12.39 -2.49 17.47
N ALA A 33 11.16 -1.99 17.58
CA ALA A 33 9.98 -2.79 17.28
C ALA A 33 9.98 -3.30 15.83
N THR A 34 10.39 -2.46 14.89
CA THR A 34 10.53 -2.83 13.46
C THR A 34 11.63 -3.87 13.25
N ALA A 35 12.70 -3.81 14.03
CA ALA A 35 13.77 -4.80 14.05
C ALA A 35 13.38 -6.12 14.75
N GLY A 36 12.22 -6.18 15.41
CA GLY A 36 11.80 -7.33 16.21
C GLY A 36 12.56 -7.46 17.54
N GLY A 37 13.18 -6.38 18.01
CA GLY A 37 14.08 -6.37 19.16
C GLY A 37 15.06 -5.21 19.09
N SER A 38 16.14 -5.23 19.88
CA SER A 38 17.13 -4.15 19.80
C SER A 38 17.79 -4.09 18.43
N LEU A 39 17.70 -2.96 17.72
CA LEU A 39 18.35 -2.79 16.40
C LEU A 39 19.87 -3.04 16.51
N LEU A 40 20.47 -2.69 17.64
CA LEU A 40 21.91 -2.82 17.90
C LEU A 40 22.37 -4.27 18.08
N SER A 41 21.44 -5.23 18.15
CA SER A 41 21.76 -6.66 18.17
C SER A 41 21.96 -7.27 16.77
N LEU A 42 21.62 -6.51 15.73
CA LEU A 42 21.73 -6.94 14.34
C LEU A 42 23.10 -6.65 13.74
N SER A 43 23.38 -7.25 12.59
CA SER A 43 24.53 -6.88 11.77
C SER A 43 24.38 -5.44 11.23
N ALA A 44 25.49 -4.79 10.90
CA ALA A 44 25.46 -3.44 10.33
C ALA A 44 24.64 -3.38 9.03
N ALA A 45 24.73 -4.42 8.21
CA ALA A 45 23.98 -4.53 6.96
C ALA A 45 22.47 -4.60 7.20
N ASP A 46 22.03 -5.46 8.13
CA ASP A 46 20.60 -5.64 8.42
C ASP A 46 20.00 -4.38 9.07
N ALA A 47 20.71 -3.79 10.02
CA ALA A 47 20.29 -2.55 10.66
C ALA A 47 20.18 -1.40 9.66
N THR A 48 21.13 -1.28 8.73
CA THR A 48 21.09 -0.29 7.64
C THR A 48 19.89 -0.52 6.73
N ALA A 49 19.63 -1.78 6.33
CA ALA A 49 18.50 -2.11 5.47
C ALA A 49 17.15 -1.75 6.11
N ILE A 50 17.01 -1.93 7.43
CA ILE A 50 15.81 -1.53 8.17
C ILE A 50 15.65 -0.01 8.18
N ILE A 51 16.72 0.74 8.47
CA ILE A 51 16.71 2.21 8.48
C ILE A 51 16.32 2.75 7.10
N GLU A 52 16.92 2.22 6.04
CA GLU A 52 16.61 2.61 4.65
C GLU A 52 15.15 2.28 4.28
N LYS A 53 14.67 1.08 4.64
CA LYS A 53 13.28 0.69 4.41
C LYS A 53 12.29 1.61 5.11
N MET A 54 12.56 1.98 6.36
CA MET A 54 11.73 2.94 7.10
C MET A 54 11.75 4.32 6.45
N ALA A 55 12.92 4.80 6.01
CA ALA A 55 13.04 6.08 5.31
C ALA A 55 12.28 6.08 3.96
N LEU A 56 12.26 4.96 3.24
CA LEU A 56 11.48 4.81 2.00
C LEU A 56 9.97 4.75 2.28
N SER A 57 9.55 4.04 3.33
CA SER A 57 8.14 3.95 3.73
C SER A 57 7.57 5.30 4.14
N ASP A 58 8.34 6.12 4.86
CA ASP A 58 7.91 7.46 5.26
C ASP A 58 7.63 8.35 4.04
N ARG A 59 8.51 8.29 3.03
CA ARG A 59 8.32 9.02 1.75
C ARG A 59 7.06 8.57 1.00
N GLN A 60 6.72 7.28 1.02
CA GLN A 60 5.47 6.78 0.45
C GLN A 60 4.25 7.19 1.28
N GLY A 61 4.37 7.19 2.61
CA GLY A 61 3.32 7.67 3.52
C GLY A 61 2.93 9.12 3.24
N GLU A 62 3.90 9.99 3.03
CA GLU A 62 3.67 11.40 2.65
C GLU A 62 3.01 11.52 1.26
N HIS A 63 3.39 10.67 0.30
CA HIS A 63 2.76 10.64 -1.02
C HIS A 63 1.29 10.17 -0.96
N ASN A 64 0.97 9.28 -0.03
CA ASN A 64 -0.41 8.83 0.23
C ASN A 64 -1.21 9.85 1.04
N LYS A 65 -0.60 10.54 2.01
CA LYS A 65 -1.24 11.63 2.78
C LYS A 65 -1.56 12.85 1.90
N THR A 66 -0.71 13.15 0.91
CA THR A 66 -0.99 14.22 -0.07
C THR A 66 -2.10 13.86 -1.05
N GLN A 67 -2.34 12.56 -1.32
CA GLN A 67 -3.50 12.10 -2.08
C GLN A 67 -4.76 11.95 -1.24
N ARG A 68 -4.64 11.66 0.06
CA ARG A 68 -5.79 11.61 0.97
C ARG A 68 -6.11 13.00 1.49
N LYS A 69 -7.13 13.63 0.89
CA LYS A 69 -7.76 14.82 1.46
C LYS A 69 -8.13 14.55 2.93
N PRO A 70 -7.75 15.42 3.88
CA PRO A 70 -8.15 15.26 5.28
C PRO A 70 -9.67 15.18 5.37
N GLY A 71 -10.20 14.05 5.85
CA GLY A 71 -11.64 13.83 6.06
C GLY A 71 -12.33 12.85 5.10
N ILE A 72 -11.66 12.38 4.04
CA ILE A 72 -12.20 11.31 3.19
C ILE A 72 -11.45 10.00 3.50
N LEU A 73 -12.09 9.17 4.33
CA LEU A 73 -11.86 7.73 4.29
C LEU A 73 -12.31 7.28 2.90
N GLU A 74 -11.38 6.74 2.14
CA GLU A 74 -11.54 6.18 0.79
C GLU A 74 -12.43 4.91 0.82
N LEU A 75 -13.66 5.08 1.31
CA LEU A 75 -14.73 4.08 1.38
C LEU A 75 -15.73 4.32 0.25
N ASP A 76 -15.98 5.59 -0.09
CA ASP A 76 -16.92 6.00 -1.15
C ASP A 76 -16.58 5.41 -2.52
N THR A 77 -15.29 5.24 -2.85
CA THR A 77 -14.89 4.67 -4.16
C THR A 77 -15.22 3.18 -4.25
N SER A 78 -14.98 2.43 -3.17
CA SER A 78 -15.31 1.00 -3.10
C SER A 78 -16.83 0.79 -3.14
N ASP A 79 -17.59 1.60 -2.40
CA ASP A 79 -19.05 1.53 -2.39
C ASP A 79 -19.66 1.95 -3.74
N ALA A 80 -19.11 2.99 -4.39
CA ALA A 80 -19.50 3.39 -5.73
C ALA A 80 -19.21 2.30 -6.76
N MET A 81 -18.07 1.62 -6.68
CA MET A 81 -17.74 0.48 -7.55
C MET A 81 -18.65 -0.72 -7.30
N LEU A 82 -19.02 -0.98 -6.04
CA LEU A 82 -19.96 -2.07 -5.70
C LEU A 82 -21.37 -1.76 -6.24
N ALA A 83 -21.82 -0.51 -6.11
CA ALA A 83 -23.10 -0.05 -6.65
C ALA A 83 -23.12 -0.16 -8.19
N GLN A 84 -22.04 0.24 -8.85
CA GLN A 84 -21.90 0.11 -10.30
C GLN A 84 -21.92 -1.36 -10.76
N ASN A 85 -21.22 -2.25 -10.05
CA ASN A 85 -21.25 -3.69 -10.34
C ASN A 85 -22.65 -4.28 -10.18
N LYS A 86 -23.37 -3.93 -9.10
CA LYS A 86 -24.76 -4.37 -8.90
C LYS A 86 -25.67 -3.91 -10.04
N LEU A 87 -25.55 -2.65 -10.46
CA LEU A 87 -26.32 -2.12 -11.58
C LEU A 87 -26.00 -2.86 -12.88
N LEU A 88 -24.71 -3.10 -13.16
CA LEU A 88 -24.27 -3.83 -14.34
C LEU A 88 -24.84 -5.26 -14.35
N THR A 89 -24.75 -5.99 -13.22
CA THR A 89 -25.33 -7.32 -13.07
C THR A 89 -26.83 -7.31 -13.39
N ASN A 90 -27.58 -6.37 -12.81
CA ASN A 90 -29.02 -6.25 -13.08
C ASN A 90 -29.32 -5.99 -14.57
N THR A 91 -28.52 -5.15 -15.25
CA THR A 91 -28.71 -4.89 -16.68
C THR A 91 -28.41 -6.11 -17.56
N VAL A 92 -27.42 -6.93 -17.18
CA VAL A 92 -27.10 -8.17 -17.90
C VAL A 92 -28.20 -9.21 -17.72
N GLU A 93 -28.76 -9.34 -16.51
CA GLU A 93 -29.88 -10.24 -16.24
C GLU A 93 -31.14 -9.85 -17.02
N GLU A 94 -31.48 -8.56 -17.05
CA GLU A 94 -32.64 -8.08 -17.80
C GLU A 94 -32.45 -8.28 -19.31
N LEU A 95 -31.26 -8.00 -19.85
CA LEU A 95 -30.95 -8.26 -21.25
C LEU A 95 -31.03 -9.76 -21.58
N SER A 96 -30.49 -10.62 -20.71
CA SER A 96 -30.57 -12.08 -20.85
C SER A 96 -32.02 -12.58 -20.90
N LYS A 97 -32.88 -12.00 -20.04
CA LYS A 97 -34.31 -12.29 -20.01
C LYS A 97 -35.02 -11.82 -21.28
N GLN A 98 -34.68 -10.64 -21.79
CA GLN A 98 -35.21 -10.15 -23.07
C GLN A 98 -34.79 -11.03 -24.25
N MET A 99 -33.53 -11.46 -24.30
CA MET A 99 -33.04 -12.39 -25.33
C MET A 99 -33.77 -13.74 -25.26
N SER A 100 -33.96 -14.28 -24.05
CA SER A 100 -34.71 -15.53 -23.84
C SER A 100 -36.17 -15.43 -24.30
N LYS A 101 -36.80 -14.27 -24.09
CA LYS A 101 -38.16 -13.98 -24.56
C LYS A 101 -38.23 -13.86 -26.09
N LEU A 102 -37.20 -13.32 -26.72
CA LEU A 102 -37.14 -13.21 -28.18
C LEU A 102 -36.97 -14.59 -28.85
N ILE A 103 -36.13 -15.45 -28.28
CA ILE A 103 -35.90 -16.82 -28.77
C ILE A 103 -37.20 -17.65 -28.70
N THR A 104 -37.96 -17.53 -27.61
CA THR A 104 -39.23 -18.27 -27.44
C THR A 104 -40.37 -17.77 -28.34
N LEU A 105 -40.33 -16.51 -28.79
CA LEU A 105 -41.29 -15.98 -29.77
C LEU A 105 -40.97 -16.41 -31.21
N GLN A 106 -39.70 -16.66 -31.54
CA GLN A 106 -39.28 -17.09 -32.87
C GLN A 106 -39.65 -18.57 -33.17
N GLU A 107 -39.79 -19.41 -32.15
CA GLU A 107 -40.26 -20.81 -32.28
C GLU A 107 -41.79 -20.93 -32.49
N GLY A 108 -42.56 -19.89 -32.18
CA GLY A 108 -44.02 -19.87 -32.30
C GLY A 108 -44.56 -19.41 -33.67
N SER A 109 -43.74 -18.77 -34.51
CA SER A 109 -44.18 -18.20 -35.80
C SER A 109 -43.87 -19.09 -37.02
N GLY A 110 -43.27 -20.27 -36.83
CA GLY A 110 -42.89 -21.21 -37.89
C GLY A 110 -43.93 -22.30 -38.19
N LYS A 111 -45.15 -22.19 -37.67
CA LYS A 111 -46.25 -23.12 -37.95
C LYS A 111 -47.53 -22.35 -38.28
N ALA A 112 -47.59 -21.85 -39.50
CA ALA A 112 -48.82 -21.54 -40.22
C ALA A 112 -48.65 -21.98 -41.67
#